data_AF-A0A954UGK5-F1
#
_entry.id   AF-A0A954UGK5-F1
#
_cell.length_a   1.000
_cell.length_b   1.000
_cell.length_c   1.000
_cell.angle_alpha   90.00
_cell.angle_beta   90.00
_cell.angle_gamma   90.00
#
_symmetry.space_group_name_H-M   'P 1'
#
loop_
_entity.id
_entity.type
_entity.pdbx_description
1 polymer ?
#
loop_
_entity_poly.entity_id
_entity_poly.type
_entity_poly.pdbx_seq_one_letter_code
_entity_poly.pdbx_strand_id
1 'polypeptide(L)'
;MKPKQPIEIGELIGQAKSGDPDALGCLFDVYQSYVRLVARIEFDLRLAPKIAPSDIAQETFLQAKRSFPHFLGSTEGELIAWLRSILASQLAANVRRYQAQRRDIRLEQHAKHSIDQSAAKLEYLFADRGRTPSESAIRRERSVILADALAKLSEEYREIIVMRHLQGQSFSDIAELGDRTIDSVKGVWRRALAKLKVIIDEESI
;
A
#
# COMPACT_ATOMS: atom_id res chain seq x y z
N MET A 1 -7.20 -35.34 4.10
CA MET A 1 -6.17 -34.29 4.02
C MET A 1 -6.49 -33.29 5.12
N LYS A 2 -5.67 -33.19 6.17
CA LYS A 2 -5.99 -32.31 7.31
C LYS A 2 -5.99 -30.85 6.83
N PRO A 3 -6.97 -30.01 7.21
CA PRO A 3 -6.90 -28.58 6.92
C PRO A 3 -5.68 -28.00 7.65
N LYS A 4 -4.80 -27.31 6.91
CA LYS A 4 -3.74 -26.48 7.49
C LYS A 4 -4.45 -25.45 8.36
N GLN A 5 -4.31 -25.55 9.69
CA GLN A 5 -4.81 -24.50 10.58
C GLN A 5 -4.22 -23.16 10.13
N PRO A 6 -4.99 -22.06 10.17
CA PRO A 6 -4.43 -20.74 9.93
C PRO A 6 -3.41 -20.49 11.04
N ILE A 7 -2.12 -20.48 10.68
CA ILE A 7 -1.06 -20.18 11.63
C ILE A 7 -1.27 -18.72 12.03
N GLU A 8 -1.48 -18.46 13.32
CA GLU A 8 -1.68 -17.10 13.80
C GLU A 8 -0.40 -16.28 13.53
N ILE A 9 -0.55 -15.03 13.07
CA ILE A 9 0.58 -14.16 12.75
C ILE A 9 1.56 -14.05 13.93
N GLY A 10 1.06 -14.04 15.17
CA GLY A 10 1.91 -14.04 16.37
C GLY A 10 2.81 -15.27 16.49
N GLU A 11 2.31 -16.45 16.10
CA GLU A 11 3.09 -17.68 16.08
C GLU A 11 4.18 -17.64 15.00
N LEU A 12 3.85 -17.14 13.80
CA LEU A 12 4.84 -16.91 12.73
C LEU A 12 5.93 -15.93 13.15
N ILE A 13 5.57 -14.86 13.88
CA ILE A 13 6.55 -13.92 14.44
C ILE A 13 7.50 -14.64 15.42
N GLY A 14 6.97 -15.51 16.29
CA GLY A 14 7.76 -16.31 17.22
C GLY A 14 8.71 -17.28 16.52
N GLN A 15 8.24 -18.00 15.50
CA GLN A 15 9.04 -18.92 14.69
C GLN A 15 10.14 -18.19 13.92
N ALA A 16 9.79 -17.08 13.26
CA ALA A 16 10.76 -16.24 12.55
C ALA A 16 11.85 -15.70 13.50
N LYS A 17 11.48 -15.28 14.72
CA LYS A 17 12.44 -14.86 15.75
C LYS A 17 13.35 -15.98 16.23
N SER A 18 12.88 -17.22 16.18
CA SER A 18 13.65 -18.42 16.52
C SER A 18 14.64 -18.82 15.43
N GLY A 19 14.68 -18.07 14.32
CA GLY A 19 15.62 -18.29 13.21
C GLY A 19 15.04 -19.09 12.05
N ASP A 20 13.73 -19.37 12.04
CA ASP A 20 13.05 -20.04 10.93
C ASP A 20 12.92 -19.07 9.72
N PRO A 21 13.67 -19.31 8.62
CA PRO A 21 13.62 -18.46 7.45
C PRO A 21 12.32 -18.60 6.66
N ASP A 22 11.64 -19.75 6.73
CA ASP A 22 10.39 -20.00 6.03
C ASP A 22 9.25 -19.25 6.71
N ALA A 23 9.25 -19.21 8.06
CA ALA A 23 8.30 -18.40 8.82
C ALA A 23 8.43 -16.90 8.50
N LEU A 24 9.67 -16.39 8.37
CA LEU A 24 9.91 -15.00 7.97
C LEU A 24 9.45 -14.74 6.53
N GLY A 25 9.68 -15.69 5.62
CA GLY A 25 9.16 -15.63 4.25
C GLY A 25 7.64 -15.52 4.21
N CYS A 26 6.95 -16.41 4.94
CA CYS A 26 5.49 -16.41 5.03
C CYS A 26 4.94 -15.08 5.57
N LEU A 27 5.57 -14.50 6.60
CA LEU A 27 5.18 -13.18 7.10
C LEU A 27 5.29 -12.12 6.00
N PHE A 28 6.41 -12.08 5.27
CA PHE A 28 6.61 -11.07 4.23
C PHE A 28 5.67 -11.24 3.05
N ASP A 29 5.32 -12.47 2.69
CA ASP A 29 4.34 -12.75 1.64
C ASP A 29 2.96 -12.18 2.01
N VAL A 30 2.52 -12.34 3.27
CA VAL A 30 1.26 -11.78 3.77
C VAL A 30 1.22 -10.25 3.64
N TYR A 31 2.30 -9.55 3.98
CA TYR A 31 2.32 -8.08 3.93
C TYR A 31 2.77 -7.51 2.59
N GLN A 32 3.07 -8.34 1.60
CA GLN A 32 3.69 -7.90 0.35
C GLN A 32 2.82 -6.91 -0.40
N SER A 33 1.54 -7.24 -0.58
CA SER A 33 0.56 -6.37 -1.25
C SER A 33 0.34 -5.09 -0.47
N TYR A 34 0.27 -5.18 0.86
CA TYR A 34 0.10 -4.04 1.74
C TYR A 34 1.26 -3.05 1.63
N VAL A 35 2.50 -3.51 1.77
CA VAL A 35 3.69 -2.63 1.67
C VAL A 35 3.78 -1.99 0.27
N ARG A 36 3.46 -2.74 -0.80
CA ARG A 36 3.37 -2.17 -2.16
C ARG A 36 2.30 -1.09 -2.29
N LEU A 37 1.14 -1.32 -1.68
CA LEU A 37 0.05 -0.35 -1.69
C LEU A 37 0.46 0.92 -0.94
N VAL A 38 0.99 0.80 0.28
CA VAL A 38 1.48 1.94 1.07
C VAL A 38 2.58 2.68 0.33
N ALA A 39 3.54 1.96 -0.27
CA ALA A 39 4.58 2.56 -1.09
C ALA A 39 3.97 3.38 -2.24
N ARG A 40 2.94 2.88 -2.92
CA ARG A 40 2.26 3.63 -3.99
C ARG A 40 1.48 4.85 -3.49
N ILE A 41 0.86 4.77 -2.31
CA ILE A 41 0.13 5.90 -1.73
C ILE A 41 1.10 7.00 -1.30
N GLU A 42 2.16 6.63 -0.59
CA GLU A 42 3.13 7.57 -0.01
C GLU A 42 4.16 8.07 -1.05
N PHE A 43 4.32 7.35 -2.17
CA PHE A 43 5.20 7.77 -3.26
C PHE A 43 4.46 8.72 -4.22
N ASP A 44 4.82 9.99 -4.14
CA ASP A 44 4.38 10.97 -5.13
C ASP A 44 5.14 10.74 -6.45
N LEU A 45 4.43 10.22 -7.46
CA LEU A 45 4.95 10.02 -8.82
C LEU A 45 5.52 11.32 -9.42
N ARG A 46 5.07 12.49 -8.98
CA ARG A 46 5.59 13.79 -9.42
C ARG A 46 6.99 14.07 -8.88
N LEU A 47 7.36 13.46 -7.76
CA LEU A 47 8.67 13.68 -7.14
C LEU A 47 9.75 12.77 -7.69
N ALA A 48 9.43 11.60 -8.25
CA ALA A 48 10.43 10.70 -8.82
C ALA A 48 9.81 9.73 -9.86
N PRO A 49 9.45 10.20 -11.07
CA PRO A 49 8.74 9.41 -12.08
C PRO A 49 9.51 8.18 -12.59
N LYS A 50 10.78 8.03 -12.23
CA LYS A 50 11.66 6.93 -12.66
C LYS A 50 11.75 5.76 -11.67
N ILE A 51 11.21 5.88 -10.46
CA ILE A 51 11.28 4.81 -9.45
C ILE A 51 9.90 4.16 -9.34
N ALA A 52 9.83 2.86 -9.57
CA ALA A 52 8.57 2.14 -9.42
C ALA A 52 8.29 1.88 -7.92
N PRO A 53 7.03 2.04 -7.45
CA PRO A 53 6.67 1.69 -6.07
C PRO A 53 6.97 0.23 -5.70
N SER A 54 7.00 -0.68 -6.69
CA SER A 54 7.41 -2.07 -6.51
C SER A 54 8.86 -2.21 -6.04
N ASP A 55 9.75 -1.36 -6.56
CA ASP A 55 11.18 -1.43 -6.27
C ASP A 55 11.43 -0.97 -4.84
N ILE A 56 10.74 0.09 -4.40
CA ILE A 56 10.79 0.58 -3.03
C ILE A 56 10.25 -0.47 -2.05
N ALA A 57 9.17 -1.16 -2.40
CA ALA A 57 8.65 -2.26 -1.59
C ALA A 57 9.66 -3.42 -1.50
N GLN A 58 10.34 -3.76 -2.61
CA GLN A 58 11.38 -4.79 -2.62
C GLN A 58 12.58 -4.38 -1.74
N GLU A 59 13.07 -3.15 -1.86
CA GLU A 59 14.12 -2.60 -1.00
C GLU A 59 13.71 -2.63 0.48
N THR A 60 12.44 -2.34 0.76
CA THR A 60 11.87 -2.40 2.11
C THR A 60 11.96 -3.82 2.68
N PHE A 61 11.54 -4.85 1.94
CA PHE A 61 11.63 -6.24 2.41
C PHE A 61 13.07 -6.75 2.53
N LEU A 62 13.97 -6.34 1.64
CA LEU A 62 15.39 -6.66 1.75
C LEU A 62 16.00 -6.06 3.02
N GLN A 63 15.68 -4.80 3.33
CA GLN A 63 16.12 -4.15 4.56
C GLN A 63 15.46 -4.79 5.78
N ALA A 64 14.17 -5.11 5.72
CA ALA A 64 13.45 -5.80 6.77
C ALA A 64 14.11 -7.14 7.09
N LYS A 65 14.43 -7.96 6.08
CA LYS A 65 15.14 -9.24 6.27
C LYS A 65 16.46 -9.06 7.03
N ARG A 66 17.24 -8.03 6.70
CA ARG A 66 18.52 -7.72 7.36
C ARG A 66 18.35 -7.23 8.80
N SER A 67 17.29 -6.46 9.05
CA SER A 67 17.02 -5.84 10.36
C SER A 67 16.16 -6.70 11.29
N PHE A 68 15.50 -7.74 10.77
CA PHE A 68 14.57 -8.58 11.53
C PHE A 68 15.18 -9.22 12.80
N PRO A 69 16.46 -9.63 12.84
CA PRO A 69 17.07 -10.13 14.08
C PRO A 69 17.03 -9.13 15.26
N HIS A 70 16.87 -7.83 14.99
CA HIS A 70 16.78 -6.77 15.99
C HIS A 70 15.34 -6.31 16.24
N PHE A 71 14.34 -6.93 15.61
CA PHE A 71 12.94 -6.58 15.79
C PHE A 71 12.43 -7.08 17.16
N LEU A 72 11.97 -6.15 18.00
CA LEU A 72 11.55 -6.47 19.37
C LEU A 72 10.05 -6.79 19.50
N GLY A 73 9.21 -6.40 18.53
CA GLY A 73 7.76 -6.58 18.61
C GLY A 73 7.32 -8.05 18.59
N SER A 74 6.14 -8.33 19.14
CA SER A 74 5.55 -9.66 19.22
C SER A 74 4.15 -9.72 18.60
N THR A 75 3.60 -8.58 18.22
CA THR A 75 2.26 -8.46 17.64
C THR A 75 2.32 -8.09 16.16
N GLU A 76 1.28 -8.45 15.42
CA GLU A 76 1.06 -8.02 14.04
C GLU A 76 1.09 -6.49 13.90
N GLY A 77 0.47 -5.78 14.84
CA GLY A 77 0.45 -4.31 14.83
C GLY A 77 1.84 -3.67 14.90
N GLU A 78 2.72 -4.24 15.73
CA GLU A 78 4.12 -3.80 15.83
C GLU A 78 4.93 -4.15 14.58
N LEU A 79 4.68 -5.33 14.00
CA LEU A 79 5.32 -5.74 12.73
C LEU A 79 4.96 -4.77 11.60
N ILE A 80 3.68 -4.43 11.45
CA ILE A 80 3.21 -3.46 10.45
C ILE A 80 3.84 -2.09 10.69
N ALA A 81 3.85 -1.60 11.93
CA ALA A 81 4.45 -0.30 12.25
C ALA A 81 5.95 -0.27 11.94
N TRP A 82 6.65 -1.37 12.21
CA TRP A 82 8.06 -1.53 11.89
C TRP A 82 8.33 -1.61 10.38
N LEU A 83 7.53 -2.35 9.61
CA LEU A 83 7.64 -2.37 8.15
C LEU A 83 7.40 -0.98 7.55
N ARG A 84 6.44 -0.22 8.07
CA ARG A 84 6.19 1.17 7.65
C ARG A 84 7.34 2.10 7.97
N SER A 85 8.03 1.94 9.10
CA SER A 85 9.17 2.80 9.44
C SER A 85 10.37 2.54 8.51
N ILE A 86 10.58 1.29 8.10
CA ILE A 86 11.57 0.92 7.08
C ILE A 86 11.17 1.54 5.74
N LEU A 87 9.91 1.37 5.31
CA LEU A 87 9.40 1.94 4.06
C LEU A 87 9.59 3.46 4.01
N ALA A 88 9.19 4.17 5.07
CA ALA A 88 9.37 5.63 5.17
C ALA A 88 10.85 6.02 5.08
N SER A 89 11.74 5.23 5.67
CA SER A 89 13.19 5.44 5.57
C SER A 89 13.70 5.25 4.14
N GLN A 90 13.20 4.23 3.42
CA GLN A 90 13.54 4.00 2.00
C GLN A 90 13.01 5.10 1.10
N LEU A 91 11.76 5.53 1.29
CA LEU A 91 11.16 6.65 0.57
C LEU A 91 11.98 7.93 0.77
N ALA A 92 12.32 8.26 2.02
CA ALA A 92 13.12 9.43 2.34
C ALA A 92 14.54 9.34 1.75
N ALA A 93 15.15 8.16 1.74
CA ALA A 93 16.45 7.94 1.12
C ALA A 93 16.39 8.13 -0.41
N ASN A 94 15.36 7.60 -1.06
CA ASN A 94 15.16 7.75 -2.51
C ASN A 94 14.87 9.20 -2.90
N VAL A 95 14.04 9.92 -2.14
CA VAL A 95 13.82 11.36 -2.33
C VAL A 95 15.12 12.14 -2.17
N ARG A 96 15.93 11.86 -1.15
CA ARG A 96 17.24 12.52 -0.96
C ARG A 96 18.21 12.22 -2.10
N ARG A 97 18.29 10.97 -2.57
CA ARG A 97 19.14 10.59 -3.72
C ARG A 97 18.71 11.32 -4.97
N TYR A 98 17.41 11.37 -5.24
CA TYR A 98 16.86 12.10 -6.37
C TYR A 98 17.11 13.61 -6.28
N GLN A 99 16.93 14.21 -5.10
CA GLN A 99 17.25 15.62 -4.86
C GLN A 99 18.75 15.92 -5.00
N ALA A 100 19.64 15.02 -4.57
CA ALA A 100 21.07 15.14 -4.77
C ALA A 100 21.43 15.08 -6.26
N GLN A 101 20.80 14.17 -7.02
CA GLN A 101 20.93 14.10 -8.49
C GLN A 101 20.32 15.32 -9.19
N ARG A 102 19.26 15.92 -8.65
CA ARG A 102 18.63 17.16 -9.14
C ARG A 102 19.32 18.44 -8.69
N ARG A 103 20.26 18.42 -7.75
CA ARG A 103 21.08 19.61 -7.47
C ARG A 103 21.98 19.99 -8.66
N ASP A 104 22.15 19.09 -9.64
CA ASP A 104 22.70 19.40 -10.97
C ASP A 104 21.67 19.94 -11.98
N ILE A 105 20.36 19.81 -11.75
CA ILE A 105 19.30 20.18 -12.72
C ILE A 105 18.08 20.77 -11.99
N ARG A 106 18.04 22.10 -11.93
CA ARG A 106 17.03 22.90 -11.20
C ARG A 106 15.59 22.78 -11.73
N LEU A 107 14.68 23.06 -10.78
CA LEU A 107 13.39 23.80 -10.85
C LEU A 107 12.02 23.06 -10.89
N GLU A 108 11.10 23.71 -10.15
CA GLU A 108 9.60 23.75 -10.19
C GLU A 108 8.75 22.59 -9.64
N GLN A 109 7.48 22.77 -9.20
CA GLN A 109 6.75 23.74 -8.35
C GLN A 109 5.35 23.11 -8.03
N HIS A 110 4.60 23.66 -7.06
CA HIS A 110 3.43 23.09 -6.34
C HIS A 110 2.10 22.92 -7.12
N ALA A 111 1.14 22.14 -6.58
CA ALA A 111 -0.31 22.29 -6.87
C ALA A 111 -1.25 21.88 -5.71
N LYS A 112 -2.36 22.62 -5.56
CA LYS A 112 -3.44 22.55 -4.55
C LYS A 112 -4.48 21.46 -4.84
N HIS A 113 -5.18 20.97 -3.80
CA HIS A 113 -6.32 20.05 -3.92
C HIS A 113 -7.68 20.76 -3.83
N SER A 114 -8.66 20.31 -4.63
CA SER A 114 -10.10 20.51 -4.43
C SER A 114 -10.79 19.15 -4.30
N ILE A 115 -11.68 19.02 -3.31
CA ILE A 115 -12.37 17.76 -2.99
C ILE A 115 -13.78 17.80 -3.59
N ASP A 116 -14.10 16.79 -4.41
CA ASP A 116 -15.43 16.58 -4.97
C ASP A 116 -16.15 15.44 -4.22
N GLN A 117 -17.34 15.73 -3.67
CA GLN A 117 -18.09 14.88 -2.76
C GLN A 117 -18.90 13.82 -3.52
N SER A 118 -18.34 12.62 -3.69
CA SER A 118 -19.10 11.43 -4.15
C SER A 118 -18.31 10.14 -3.88
N ALA A 119 -18.18 9.70 -2.62
CA ALA A 119 -17.51 8.43 -2.27
C ALA A 119 -17.99 7.73 -0.97
N ALA A 120 -19.15 8.12 -0.42
CA ALA A 120 -19.54 7.86 0.97
C ALA A 120 -19.60 6.38 1.43
N LYS A 121 -19.60 5.39 0.54
CA LYS A 121 -19.67 3.95 0.91
C LYS A 121 -18.32 3.21 0.85
N LEU A 122 -17.38 3.66 0.02
CA LEU A 122 -16.00 3.16 -0.01
C LEU A 122 -15.09 3.94 0.94
N GLU A 123 -15.45 5.19 1.21
CA GLU A 123 -14.81 6.01 2.22
C GLU A 123 -14.85 5.33 3.60
N TYR A 124 -15.78 4.45 3.92
CA TYR A 124 -15.73 3.68 5.18
C TYR A 124 -14.59 2.63 5.22
N LEU A 125 -14.18 2.09 4.07
CA LEU A 125 -13.02 1.20 3.94
C LEU A 125 -11.71 2.00 3.85
N PHE A 126 -11.77 3.26 3.43
CA PHE A 126 -10.61 4.15 3.20
C PHE A 126 -10.40 5.25 4.27
N ALA A 127 -11.40 5.57 5.09
CA ALA A 127 -11.39 6.65 6.08
C ALA A 127 -10.76 6.15 7.38
N ASP A 128 -9.46 6.30 7.38
CA ASP A 128 -8.57 6.44 8.51
C ASP A 128 -9.13 7.42 9.57
N ARG A 129 -9.38 6.90 10.79
CA ARG A 129 -9.36 7.57 12.11
C ARG A 129 -9.98 6.63 13.16
N GLY A 130 -9.15 5.87 13.86
CA GLY A 130 -9.57 4.98 14.96
C GLY A 130 -8.95 5.40 16.28
N ARG A 131 -9.75 5.38 17.36
CA ARG A 131 -9.38 5.90 18.69
C ARG A 131 -9.03 4.80 19.71
N THR A 132 -9.08 3.50 19.37
CA THR A 132 -8.82 2.39 20.32
C THR A 132 -7.93 1.26 19.76
N PRO A 133 -7.21 0.51 20.62
CA PRO A 133 -6.28 -0.56 20.18
C PRO A 133 -6.93 -1.78 19.50
N SER A 134 -8.10 -2.23 19.97
CA SER A 134 -8.83 -3.37 19.41
C SER A 134 -9.40 -3.06 18.03
N GLU A 135 -9.93 -1.85 17.85
CA GLU A 135 -10.35 -1.36 16.53
C GLU A 135 -9.17 -1.18 15.59
N SER A 136 -7.98 -0.85 16.11
CA SER A 136 -6.77 -0.71 15.29
C SER A 136 -6.28 -2.05 14.73
N ALA A 137 -6.46 -3.16 15.45
CA ALA A 137 -6.12 -4.50 14.96
C ALA A 137 -7.07 -4.96 13.85
N ILE A 138 -8.38 -4.90 14.08
CA ILE A 138 -9.42 -5.25 13.08
C ILE A 138 -9.31 -4.38 11.81
N ARG A 139 -8.90 -3.12 11.95
CA ARG A 139 -8.67 -2.22 10.81
C ARG A 139 -7.41 -2.58 10.01
N ARG A 140 -6.34 -3.02 10.66
CA ARG A 140 -5.08 -3.39 10.00
C ARG A 140 -5.25 -4.65 9.16
N GLU A 141 -5.99 -5.63 9.66
CA GLU A 141 -6.40 -6.83 8.92
C GLU A 141 -7.16 -6.45 7.63
N ARG A 142 -8.11 -5.52 7.72
CA ARG A 142 -8.87 -5.01 6.55
C ARG A 142 -7.99 -4.32 5.52
N SER A 143 -6.96 -3.58 5.93
CA SER A 143 -6.03 -2.92 5.01
C SER A 143 -5.16 -3.93 4.24
N VAL A 144 -4.78 -5.04 4.87
CA VAL A 144 -4.04 -6.12 4.21
C VAL A 144 -4.95 -6.82 3.18
N ILE A 145 -6.17 -7.20 3.59
CA ILE A 145 -7.17 -7.81 2.70
C ILE A 145 -7.48 -6.90 1.50
N LEU A 146 -7.70 -5.60 1.75
CA LEU A 146 -7.94 -4.64 0.68
C LEU A 146 -6.74 -4.53 -0.28
N ALA A 147 -5.51 -4.56 0.26
CA ALA A 147 -4.32 -4.54 -0.57
C ALA A 147 -4.19 -5.79 -1.45
N ASP A 148 -4.55 -6.96 -0.93
CA ASP A 148 -4.58 -8.21 -1.70
C ASP A 148 -5.68 -8.19 -2.78
N ALA A 149 -6.88 -7.70 -2.44
CA ALA A 149 -7.95 -7.53 -3.41
C ALA A 149 -7.56 -6.55 -4.53
N LEU A 150 -6.91 -5.43 -4.20
CA LEU A 150 -6.37 -4.48 -5.17
C LEU A 150 -5.24 -5.09 -6.01
N ALA A 151 -4.41 -5.96 -5.43
CA ALA A 151 -3.33 -6.65 -6.14
C ALA A 151 -3.85 -7.63 -7.22
N LYS A 152 -5.10 -8.09 -7.11
CA LYS A 152 -5.76 -8.94 -8.13
C LYS A 152 -6.32 -8.16 -9.32
N LEU A 153 -6.44 -6.83 -9.22
CA LEU A 153 -6.86 -5.99 -10.35
C LEU A 153 -5.73 -5.81 -11.37
N SER A 154 -6.11 -5.47 -12.62
CA SER A 154 -5.16 -4.96 -13.59
C SER A 154 -4.50 -3.68 -13.08
N GLU A 155 -3.28 -3.39 -13.55
CA GLU A 155 -2.53 -2.22 -13.12
C GLU A 155 -3.34 -0.92 -13.34
N GLU A 156 -3.95 -0.76 -14.52
CA GLU A 156 -4.79 0.39 -14.85
C GLU A 156 -5.97 0.58 -13.88
N TYR A 157 -6.63 -0.52 -13.48
CA TYR A 157 -7.79 -0.47 -12.59
C TYR A 157 -7.37 -0.12 -11.17
N ARG A 158 -6.29 -0.76 -10.70
CA ARG A 158 -5.69 -0.48 -9.39
C ARG A 158 -5.26 0.98 -9.30
N GLU A 159 -4.57 1.49 -10.32
CA GLU A 159 -4.01 2.83 -10.32
C GLU A 159 -5.10 3.90 -10.23
N ILE A 160 -6.17 3.77 -11.02
CA ILE A 160 -7.29 4.72 -10.97
C ILE A 160 -8.00 4.70 -9.61
N ILE A 161 -8.15 3.53 -8.97
CA ILE A 161 -8.72 3.43 -7.63
C ILE A 161 -7.80 4.09 -6.61
N VAL A 162 -6.50 3.81 -6.65
CA VAL A 162 -5.51 4.39 -5.74
C VAL A 162 -5.47 5.91 -5.89
N MET A 163 -5.35 6.42 -7.11
CA MET A 163 -5.33 7.86 -7.36
C MET A 163 -6.60 8.54 -6.86
N ARG A 164 -7.78 7.97 -7.17
CA ARG A 164 -9.06 8.59 -6.82
C ARG A 164 -9.37 8.55 -5.33
N HIS A 165 -9.16 7.40 -4.69
CA HIS A 165 -9.66 7.15 -3.32
C HIS A 165 -8.58 7.22 -2.24
N LEU A 166 -7.33 6.90 -2.56
CA LEU A 166 -6.24 6.86 -1.57
C LEU A 166 -5.35 8.11 -1.64
N GLN A 167 -5.16 8.66 -2.83
CA GLN A 167 -4.41 9.90 -3.04
C GLN A 167 -5.31 11.14 -3.18
N GLY A 168 -6.64 10.96 -3.22
CA GLY A 168 -7.61 12.05 -3.25
C GLY A 168 -7.63 12.88 -4.55
N GLN A 169 -7.09 12.36 -5.66
CA GLN A 169 -7.05 13.06 -6.93
C GLN A 169 -8.45 13.23 -7.54
N SER A 170 -8.69 14.34 -8.24
CA SER A 170 -9.91 14.53 -9.01
C SER A 170 -9.89 13.71 -10.30
N PHE A 171 -11.05 13.45 -10.90
CA PHE A 171 -11.07 12.84 -12.24
C PHE A 171 -10.38 13.69 -13.29
N SER A 172 -10.32 15.02 -13.08
CA SER A 172 -9.60 15.95 -13.95
C SER A 172 -8.09 15.75 -13.83
N ASP A 173 -7.56 15.69 -12.60
CA ASP A 173 -6.12 15.49 -12.36
C ASP A 173 -5.63 14.15 -12.92
N ILE A 174 -6.44 13.10 -12.74
CA ILE A 174 -6.14 11.75 -13.25
C ILE A 174 -6.16 11.73 -14.79
N ALA A 175 -7.12 12.44 -15.39
CA ALA A 175 -7.24 12.55 -16.84
C ALA A 175 -6.03 13.29 -17.44
N GLU A 176 -5.60 14.39 -16.81
CA GLU A 176 -4.43 15.15 -17.21
C GLU A 176 -3.13 14.33 -17.06
N LEU A 177 -2.95 13.64 -15.94
CA LEU A 177 -1.77 12.79 -15.71
C LEU A 177 -1.64 11.66 -16.75
N GLY A 178 -2.77 11.10 -17.19
CA GLY A 178 -2.82 9.96 -18.09
C GLY A 178 -3.01 10.30 -19.57
N ASP A 179 -3.02 11.58 -19.96
CA ASP A 179 -3.37 12.06 -21.30
C ASP A 179 -4.66 11.43 -21.85
N ARG A 180 -5.72 11.48 -21.03
CA ARG A 180 -7.03 10.85 -21.29
C ARG A 180 -8.16 11.85 -21.10
N THR A 181 -9.33 11.53 -21.64
CA THR A 181 -10.55 12.29 -21.33
C THR A 181 -11.11 11.92 -19.95
N ILE A 182 -11.73 12.88 -19.27
CA ILE A 182 -12.41 12.66 -17.97
C ILE A 182 -13.44 11.53 -18.06
N ASP A 183 -14.19 11.44 -19.17
CA ASP A 183 -15.19 10.40 -19.36
C ASP A 183 -14.59 9.00 -19.52
N SER A 184 -13.43 8.90 -20.18
CA SER A 184 -12.66 7.66 -20.26
C SER A 184 -12.23 7.20 -18.86
N VAL A 185 -11.66 8.09 -18.06
CA VAL A 185 -11.25 7.80 -16.67
C VAL A 185 -12.45 7.35 -15.82
N LYS A 186 -13.59 8.06 -15.87
CA LYS A 186 -14.82 7.68 -15.17
C LYS A 186 -15.34 6.30 -15.60
N GLY A 187 -15.20 5.97 -16.89
CA GLY A 187 -15.59 4.67 -17.43
C GLY A 187 -14.72 3.54 -16.89
N VAL A 188 -13.39 3.73 -16.88
CA VAL A 188 -12.45 2.75 -16.31
C VAL A 188 -12.67 2.60 -14.81
N TRP A 189 -12.81 3.71 -14.07
CA TRP A 189 -13.08 3.71 -12.64
C TRP A 189 -14.32 2.90 -12.26
N ARG A 190 -15.44 3.05 -12.99
CA ARG A 190 -16.66 2.26 -12.76
C ARG A 190 -16.42 0.76 -12.92
N ARG A 191 -15.70 0.36 -13.96
CA ARG A 191 -15.36 -1.06 -14.21
C ARG A 191 -14.41 -1.59 -13.13
N ALA A 192 -13.42 -0.79 -12.74
CA ALA A 192 -12.48 -1.13 -11.68
C ALA A 192 -13.20 -1.38 -10.35
N LEU A 193 -14.14 -0.51 -9.97
CA LEU A 193 -14.95 -0.70 -8.76
C LEU A 193 -15.85 -1.94 -8.82
N ALA A 194 -16.50 -2.19 -9.96
CA ALA A 194 -17.32 -3.39 -10.13
C ALA A 194 -16.47 -4.66 -9.97
N LYS A 195 -15.27 -4.68 -10.54
CA LYS A 195 -14.35 -5.81 -10.43
C LYS A 195 -13.81 -5.98 -9.01
N LEU A 196 -13.44 -4.89 -8.34
CA LEU A 196 -12.97 -4.91 -6.95
C LEU A 196 -14.06 -5.47 -6.02
N LYS A 197 -15.31 -5.05 -6.22
CA LYS A 197 -16.44 -5.56 -5.45
C LYS A 197 -16.58 -7.08 -5.57
N VAL A 198 -16.53 -7.61 -6.79
CA VAL A 198 -16.60 -9.07 -7.02
C VAL A 198 -15.48 -9.80 -6.28
N ILE A 199 -14.25 -9.29 -6.33
CA ILE A 199 -13.11 -9.89 -5.64
C ILE A 199 -13.30 -9.90 -4.12
N ILE A 200 -13.77 -8.79 -3.54
CA ILE A 200 -14.01 -8.70 -2.09
C ILE A 200 -15.17 -9.61 -1.67
N ASP A 201 -16.24 -9.68 -2.48
CA ASP A 201 -17.40 -10.53 -2.21
C ASP A 201 -17.00 -12.03 -2.26
N GLU A 202 -16.09 -12.43 -3.16
CA GLU A 202 -15.54 -13.79 -3.24
C GLU A 202 -14.66 -14.17 -2.04
N GLU A 203 -13.96 -13.21 -1.43
CA GLU A 203 -13.12 -13.44 -0.23
C GLU A 203 -13.89 -13.38 1.09
N SER A 204 -15.11 -12.83 1.08
CA SER A 204 -15.97 -12.72 2.26
C SER A 204 -16.84 -13.96 2.50
N ILE A 205 -16.65 -15.03 1.73
CA ILE A 205 -17.39 -16.31 1.77
C ILE A 205 -16.56 -17.40 2.43
#